data_AF-A0A834GXI2-F1
#
_entry.id   AF-A0A834GXI2-F1
#
_cell.length_a   1.000
_cell.length_b   1.000
_cell.length_c   1.000
_cell.angle_alpha   90.00
_cell.angle_beta   90.00
_cell.angle_gamma   90.00
#
_symmetry.space_group_name_H-M   'P 1'
#
loop_
_entity.id
_entity.type
_entity.pdbx_description
1 polymer ?
#
loop_
_entity_poly.entity_id
_entity_poly.type
_entity_poly.pdbx_seq_one_letter_code
_entity_poly.pdbx_strand_id
1 'polypeptide(L)'
;MLISHSLLHIHSPFLSCPLKLSSFSLPTHKTRPSFPRIKALDLDQNTIVAVSVGVASIAIGIGIPFFYESQIDSAAKRDNTQPCFPCDGSGAQKCRFCLGSGSVTVELGGNEREVSRCINCDGAGSLTCTTCQGSGIQPRYLDRREFKDDD
;
A
#
# COMPACT_ATOMS: atom_id res chain seq x y z
N MET A 1 -13.03 43.50 -36.93
CA MET A 1 -14.38 42.98 -36.61
C MET A 1 -14.29 42.24 -35.28
N LEU A 2 -15.14 42.65 -34.34
CA LEU A 2 -15.15 42.23 -32.93
C LEU A 2 -15.59 40.77 -32.77
N ILE A 3 -14.93 40.04 -31.86
CA ILE A 3 -15.40 38.79 -31.26
C ILE A 3 -16.09 39.19 -29.96
N SER A 4 -17.35 38.81 -29.74
CA SER A 4 -18.00 39.05 -28.45
C SER A 4 -19.05 38.00 -28.07
N HIS A 5 -19.01 37.70 -26.76
CA HIS A 5 -20.04 37.10 -25.88
C HIS A 5 -20.39 35.61 -26.10
N SER A 6 -20.63 34.79 -25.07
CA SER A 6 -20.92 35.06 -23.66
C SER A 6 -20.92 33.76 -22.83
N LEU A 7 -20.62 33.93 -21.54
CA LEU A 7 -20.80 32.99 -20.42
C LEU A 7 -22.08 32.16 -20.47
N LEU A 8 -21.94 30.85 -20.26
CA LEU A 8 -23.05 29.94 -19.93
C LEU A 8 -23.48 30.15 -18.48
N HIS A 9 -24.59 30.86 -18.34
CA HIS A 9 -25.30 31.11 -17.09
C HIS A 9 -26.12 29.86 -16.72
N ILE A 10 -25.72 29.17 -15.64
CA ILE A 10 -26.41 27.99 -15.10
C ILE A 10 -27.63 28.48 -14.31
N HIS A 11 -28.84 28.23 -14.80
CA HIS A 11 -30.08 28.54 -14.09
C HIS A 11 -30.77 27.24 -13.62
N SER A 12 -30.78 27.05 -12.30
CA SER A 12 -31.50 26.00 -11.58
C SER A 12 -33.00 26.35 -11.47
N PRO A 13 -33.94 25.45 -11.76
CA PRO A 13 -35.35 25.66 -11.52
C PRO A 13 -35.78 24.90 -10.26
N PHE A 14 -35.46 25.42 -9.08
CA PHE A 14 -36.20 25.08 -7.87
C PHE A 14 -36.89 26.33 -7.34
N LEU A 15 -38.17 26.16 -6.96
CA LEU A 15 -39.07 27.10 -6.28
C LEU A 15 -39.89 28.03 -7.18
N SER A 16 -41.09 27.58 -7.57
CA SER A 16 -42.28 28.43 -7.73
C SER A 16 -43.55 27.56 -7.79
N CYS A 17 -44.20 27.36 -6.65
CA CYS A 17 -45.60 26.96 -6.58
C CYS A 17 -46.48 28.21 -6.48
N PRO A 18 -47.59 28.27 -7.23
CA PRO A 18 -48.80 28.89 -6.71
C PRO A 18 -49.91 27.86 -6.57
N LEU A 19 -50.48 27.81 -5.36
CA LEU A 19 -51.72 27.14 -5.06
C LEU A 19 -52.83 27.62 -6.00
N LYS A 20 -53.52 26.69 -6.65
CA LYS A 20 -54.89 26.91 -7.11
C LYS A 20 -55.75 25.70 -6.78
N LEU A 21 -56.49 25.86 -5.69
CA LEU A 21 -57.58 25.03 -5.22
C LEU A 21 -58.68 25.00 -6.29
N SER A 22 -59.03 23.81 -6.80
CA SER A 22 -60.23 23.62 -7.59
C SER A 22 -60.93 22.32 -7.18
N SER A 23 -62.00 22.54 -6.42
CA SER A 23 -63.28 21.85 -6.38
C SER A 23 -63.34 20.35 -6.73
N PHE A 24 -63.73 19.60 -5.70
CA PHE A 24 -64.24 18.24 -5.75
C PHE A 24 -65.28 18.02 -6.85
N SER A 25 -65.08 16.97 -7.65
CA SER A 25 -66.19 16.15 -8.14
C SER A 25 -65.73 14.70 -8.21
N LEU A 26 -66.43 13.85 -7.45
CA LEU A 26 -66.27 12.40 -7.44
C LEU A 26 -67.24 11.81 -8.47
N PRO A 27 -66.78 10.92 -9.35
CA PRO A 27 -67.62 9.84 -9.84
C PRO A 27 -67.10 8.52 -9.30
N THR A 28 -67.95 7.86 -8.53
CA THR A 28 -67.82 6.48 -8.10
C THR A 28 -67.80 5.58 -9.34
N HIS A 29 -66.63 5.13 -9.76
CA HIS A 29 -66.50 4.04 -10.71
C HIS A 29 -65.69 2.92 -10.07
N LYS A 30 -66.35 1.77 -9.85
CA LYS A 30 -65.71 0.53 -9.38
C LYS A 30 -64.75 0.03 -10.46
N THR A 31 -63.48 0.38 -10.36
CA THR A 31 -62.39 -0.28 -11.10
C THR A 31 -61.66 -1.23 -10.16
N ARG A 32 -61.57 -2.50 -10.58
CA ARG A 32 -60.74 -3.52 -9.92
C ARG A 32 -59.31 -2.97 -9.78
N PRO A 33 -58.59 -3.23 -8.67
CA PRO A 33 -57.17 -2.92 -8.62
C PRO A 33 -56.46 -3.82 -9.63
N SER A 34 -56.14 -3.27 -10.81
CA SER A 34 -55.14 -3.87 -11.68
C SER A 34 -53.81 -3.64 -10.98
N PHE A 35 -53.29 -4.67 -10.33
CA PHE A 35 -51.90 -4.68 -9.87
C PHE A 35 -51.01 -4.22 -11.04
N PRO A 36 -50.01 -3.35 -10.81
CA PRO A 36 -49.03 -3.06 -11.84
C PRO A 36 -48.35 -4.38 -12.17
N ARG A 37 -48.72 -4.96 -13.32
CA ARG A 37 -48.05 -6.13 -13.86
C ARG A 37 -46.65 -5.66 -14.20
N ILE A 38 -45.70 -5.96 -13.31
CA ILE A 38 -44.27 -5.76 -13.55
C ILE A 38 -43.97 -6.56 -14.81
N LYS A 39 -43.93 -5.88 -15.96
CA LYS A 39 -43.43 -6.48 -17.19
C LYS A 39 -41.96 -6.68 -16.94
N ALA A 40 -41.59 -7.92 -16.68
CA ALA A 40 -40.21 -8.33 -16.69
C ALA A 40 -39.64 -7.94 -18.05
N LEU A 41 -38.53 -7.20 -18.01
CA LEU A 41 -37.57 -7.08 -19.10
C LEU A 41 -37.99 -6.21 -20.30
N ASP A 42 -38.15 -4.91 -20.07
CA ASP A 42 -37.76 -3.94 -21.10
C ASP A 42 -36.50 -3.24 -20.59
N LEU A 43 -35.37 -3.90 -20.82
CA LEU A 43 -34.06 -3.39 -20.38
C LEU A 43 -33.66 -2.34 -21.41
N ASP A 44 -34.05 -1.09 -21.14
CA ASP A 44 -33.76 0.04 -22.02
C ASP A 44 -32.26 0.12 -22.33
N GLN A 45 -31.90 0.45 -23.57
CA GLN A 45 -30.52 0.51 -24.04
C GLN A 45 -29.65 1.39 -23.12
N ASN A 46 -30.22 2.47 -22.59
CA ASN A 46 -29.51 3.36 -21.67
C ASN A 46 -29.25 2.70 -20.30
N THR A 47 -30.18 1.86 -19.83
CA THR A 47 -30.01 1.10 -18.57
C THR A 47 -28.90 0.06 -18.72
N ILE A 48 -28.83 -0.63 -19.86
CA ILE A 48 -27.76 -1.59 -20.16
C ILE A 48 -26.40 -0.88 -20.20
N VAL A 49 -26.33 0.24 -20.92
CA VAL A 49 -25.11 1.05 -21.01
C VAL A 49 -24.67 1.52 -19.62
N ALA A 50 -25.58 2.07 -18.81
CA ALA A 50 -25.27 2.55 -17.47
C ALA A 50 -24.72 1.43 -16.55
N VAL A 51 -25.37 0.26 -16.55
CA VAL A 51 -24.91 -0.89 -15.74
C VAL A 51 -23.55 -1.38 -16.23
N SER A 52 -23.33 -1.50 -17.54
CA SER A 52 -22.06 -1.95 -18.11
C SER A 52 -20.89 -1.01 -17.76
N VAL A 53 -21.10 0.30 -17.87
CA VAL A 53 -20.08 1.32 -17.54
C VAL A 53 -19.79 1.30 -16.04
N GLY A 54 -20.82 1.16 -15.20
CA GLY A 54 -20.68 1.05 -13.75
C GLY A 54 -19.83 -0.18 -13.35
N VAL A 55 -20.15 -1.36 -13.89
CA VAL A 55 -19.40 -2.59 -13.62
C VAL A 55 -17.96 -2.50 -14.13
N ALA A 56 -17.76 -2.01 -15.36
CA ALA A 56 -16.43 -1.83 -15.92
C ALA A 56 -15.57 -0.87 -15.09
N SER A 57 -16.14 0.23 -14.62
CA SER A 57 -15.43 1.22 -13.79
C SER A 57 -14.99 0.62 -12.46
N ILE A 58 -15.84 -0.17 -11.80
CA ILE A 58 -15.50 -0.86 -10.55
C ILE A 58 -14.41 -1.91 -10.78
N ALA A 59 -14.53 -2.70 -11.85
CA ALA A 59 -13.54 -3.72 -12.20
C ALA A 59 -12.16 -3.10 -12.46
N ILE A 60 -12.10 -1.99 -13.20
CA ILE A 60 -10.85 -1.24 -13.43
C ILE A 60 -10.32 -0.66 -12.12
N GLY A 61 -11.18 -0.06 -11.29
CA GLY A 61 -10.81 0.55 -10.00
C GLY A 61 -10.17 -0.42 -9.01
N ILE A 62 -10.56 -1.70 -9.03
CA ILE A 62 -9.97 -2.76 -8.19
C ILE A 62 -8.78 -3.44 -8.90
N GLY A 63 -8.89 -3.64 -10.20
CA GLY A 63 -7.88 -4.36 -10.98
C GLY A 63 -6.53 -3.63 -11.03
N ILE A 64 -6.53 -2.30 -11.11
CA ILE A 64 -5.28 -1.52 -11.16
C ILE A 64 -4.47 -1.67 -9.86
N PRO A 65 -5.01 -1.39 -8.66
CA PRO A 65 -4.28 -1.65 -7.42
C PRO A 65 -3.82 -3.10 -7.30
N PHE A 66 -4.68 -4.07 -7.60
CA PHE A 66 -4.33 -5.49 -7.51
C PHE A 66 -3.15 -5.87 -8.42
N PHE A 67 -3.12 -5.35 -9.65
CA PHE A 67 -2.01 -5.56 -10.57
C PHE A 67 -0.70 -4.99 -10.03
N TYR A 68 -0.73 -3.76 -9.50
CA TYR A 68 0.47 -3.14 -8.93
C TYR A 68 0.96 -3.86 -7.67
N GLU A 69 0.06 -4.25 -6.77
CA GLU A 69 0.41 -5.06 -5.59
C GLU A 69 1.04 -6.39 -6.00
N SER A 70 0.47 -7.09 -6.98
CA SER A 70 1.03 -8.36 -7.49
C SER A 70 2.44 -8.20 -8.06
N GLN A 71 2.73 -7.10 -8.76
CA GLN A 71 4.07 -6.84 -9.30
C GLN A 71 5.06 -6.50 -8.18
N ILE A 72 4.62 -5.78 -7.15
CA ILE A 72 5.44 -5.43 -5.98
C ILE A 72 5.77 -6.68 -5.17
N ASP A 73 4.80 -7.53 -4.88
CA ASP A 73 4.99 -8.78 -4.13
C ASP A 73 5.95 -9.72 -4.86
N SER A 74 5.81 -9.84 -6.18
CA SER A 74 6.69 -10.67 -6.99
C SER A 74 8.13 -10.16 -6.95
N ALA A 75 8.34 -8.84 -7.01
CA ALA A 75 9.65 -8.24 -6.85
C ALA A 75 10.21 -8.41 -5.41
N ALA A 76 9.34 -8.32 -4.40
CA ALA A 76 9.69 -8.50 -3.00
C ALA A 76 10.02 -9.97 -2.64
N LYS A 77 9.57 -10.94 -3.44
CA LYS A 77 9.84 -12.37 -3.20
C LYS A 77 11.16 -12.86 -3.77
N ARG A 78 11.88 -12.08 -4.59
CA ARG A 78 13.18 -12.50 -5.15
C ARG A 78 14.10 -12.98 -4.02
N ASP A 79 14.57 -14.22 -4.05
CA ASP A 79 15.48 -14.69 -3.00
C ASP A 79 16.76 -13.84 -3.01
N ASN A 80 17.16 -13.38 -1.82
CA ASN A 80 18.37 -12.61 -1.63
C ASN A 80 19.31 -13.43 -0.75
N THR A 81 20.43 -13.84 -1.32
CA THR A 81 21.48 -14.62 -0.67
C THR A 81 22.78 -13.83 -0.56
N GLN A 82 22.75 -12.51 -0.80
CA GLN A 82 23.97 -11.71 -0.76
C GLN A 82 24.48 -11.60 0.67
N PRO A 83 25.78 -11.89 0.90
CA PRO A 83 26.36 -11.76 2.22
C PRO A 83 26.36 -10.29 2.63
N CYS A 84 26.01 -10.03 3.89
CA CYS A 84 26.00 -8.69 4.44
C CYS A 84 27.42 -8.13 4.48
N PHE A 85 27.69 -7.13 3.62
CA PHE A 85 29.02 -6.54 3.41
C PHE A 85 29.78 -6.19 4.70
N PRO A 86 29.19 -5.51 5.71
CA PRO A 86 29.94 -5.21 6.93
C PRO A 86 30.44 -6.44 7.69
N CYS A 87 29.70 -7.56 7.68
CA CYS A 87 30.00 -8.75 8.50
C CYS A 87 30.43 -9.97 7.68
N ASP A 88 30.65 -9.81 6.38
CA ASP A 88 31.01 -10.88 5.44
C ASP A 88 30.09 -12.11 5.55
N GLY A 89 28.81 -11.90 5.80
CA GLY A 89 27.83 -12.98 5.93
C GLY A 89 27.74 -13.65 7.32
N SER A 90 28.61 -13.30 8.26
CA SER A 90 28.64 -13.96 9.59
C SER A 90 27.48 -13.60 10.51
N GLY A 91 26.81 -12.46 10.25
CA GLY A 91 25.79 -11.92 11.15
C GLY A 91 26.36 -11.23 12.40
N ALA A 92 27.69 -11.26 12.61
CA ALA A 92 28.34 -10.72 13.77
C ALA A 92 29.54 -9.84 13.41
N GLN A 93 29.83 -8.88 14.27
CA GLN A 93 30.99 -7.99 14.19
C GLN A 93 31.92 -8.31 15.34
N LYS A 94 33.21 -8.43 15.05
CA LYS A 94 34.23 -8.55 16.10
C LYS A 94 34.15 -7.32 17.01
N CYS A 95 34.07 -7.54 18.33
CA CYS A 95 33.97 -6.44 19.28
C CYS A 95 35.24 -5.60 19.20
N ARG A 96 35.10 -4.32 18.83
CA ARG A 96 36.24 -3.40 18.67
C ARG A 96 36.95 -3.07 19.99
N PHE A 97 36.27 -3.19 21.12
CA PHE A 97 36.85 -2.88 22.44
C PHE A 97 37.81 -3.96 22.94
N CYS A 98 37.45 -5.23 22.83
CA CYS A 98 38.28 -6.35 23.27
C CYS A 98 38.97 -7.09 22.12
N LEU A 99 38.80 -6.64 20.88
CA LEU A 99 39.35 -7.28 19.69
C LEU A 99 39.07 -8.80 19.67
N GLY A 100 37.86 -9.20 20.06
CA GLY A 100 37.45 -10.60 20.07
C GLY A 100 37.83 -11.42 21.30
N SER A 101 38.62 -10.90 22.24
CA SER A 101 39.03 -11.67 23.42
C SER A 101 37.91 -11.88 24.45
N GLY A 102 36.91 -11.00 24.47
CA GLY A 102 35.88 -10.97 25.52
C GLY A 102 36.35 -10.33 26.84
N SER A 103 37.60 -9.88 26.93
CA SER A 103 38.15 -9.24 28.13
C SER A 103 38.94 -7.98 27.79
N VAL A 104 38.96 -7.02 28.71
CA VAL A 104 39.79 -5.81 28.61
C VAL A 104 40.83 -5.86 29.71
N THR A 105 42.09 -5.65 29.35
CA THR A 105 43.22 -5.65 30.28
C THR A 105 43.67 -4.22 30.52
N VAL A 106 43.68 -3.78 31.78
CA VAL A 106 44.17 -2.46 32.19
C VAL A 106 45.45 -2.65 33.00
N GLU A 107 46.50 -1.90 32.66
CA GLU A 107 47.73 -1.87 33.46
C GLU A 107 47.62 -0.76 34.52
N LEU A 108 47.65 -1.12 35.80
CA LEU A 108 47.50 -0.18 36.92
C LEU A 108 48.84 0.41 37.40
N GLY A 109 49.96 0.02 36.77
CA GLY A 109 51.31 0.34 37.22
C GLY A 109 51.88 -0.75 38.14
N GLY A 110 53.19 -0.73 38.38
CA GLY A 110 53.83 -1.70 39.30
C GLY A 110 53.80 -3.17 38.84
N ASN A 111 53.67 -3.44 37.53
CA ASN A 111 53.45 -4.77 36.94
C ASN A 111 52.10 -5.43 37.29
N GLU A 112 51.17 -4.69 37.89
CA GLU A 112 49.81 -5.19 38.12
C GLU A 112 48.94 -4.97 36.89
N ARG A 113 48.25 -6.05 36.50
CA ARG A 113 47.29 -6.06 35.39
C ARG A 113 45.96 -6.54 35.91
N GLU A 114 44.91 -5.76 35.66
CA GLU A 114 43.55 -6.17 35.94
C GLU A 114 42.87 -6.59 34.65
N VAL A 115 42.30 -7.79 34.65
CA VAL A 115 41.56 -8.34 33.52
C VAL A 115 40.09 -8.32 33.88
N SER A 116 39.31 -7.51 33.18
CA SER A 116 37.86 -7.43 33.37
C SER A 116 37.12 -7.98 32.16
N ARG A 117 35.89 -8.44 32.38
CA ARG A 117 34.97 -8.81 31.29
C ARG A 117 34.70 -7.58 30.43
N CYS A 118 34.78 -7.72 29.11
CA CYS A 118 34.49 -6.62 28.21
C CYS A 118 33.00 -6.25 28.31
N ILE A 119 32.71 -5.10 28.91
CA ILE A 119 31.34 -4.58 29.09
C ILE A 119 30.62 -4.33 27.76
N ASN A 120 31.37 -4.00 26.71
CA ASN A 120 30.76 -3.63 25.44
C ASN A 120 30.14 -4.82 24.70
N CYS A 121 30.70 -6.02 24.85
CA CYS A 121 30.15 -7.24 24.25
C CYS A 121 29.73 -8.28 25.29
N ASP A 122 29.60 -7.87 26.55
CA ASP A 122 29.39 -8.76 27.68
C ASP A 122 30.25 -10.02 27.60
N GLY A 123 31.54 -9.89 27.32
CA GLY A 123 32.46 -11.01 27.22
C GLY A 123 32.28 -11.98 26.04
N ALA A 124 31.33 -11.75 25.13
CA ALA A 124 31.11 -12.62 23.96
C ALA A 124 32.23 -12.49 22.90
N GLY A 125 33.00 -11.41 22.90
CA GLY A 125 34.02 -11.13 21.89
C GLY A 125 33.47 -10.61 20.55
N SER A 126 32.16 -10.69 20.32
CA SER A 126 31.48 -10.17 19.14
C SER A 126 30.16 -9.47 19.49
N LEU A 127 29.67 -8.67 18.57
CA LEU A 127 28.38 -7.97 18.62
C LEU A 127 27.54 -8.42 17.43
N THR A 128 26.22 -8.49 17.60
CA THR A 128 25.32 -8.70 16.46
C THR A 128 25.53 -7.58 15.44
N CYS A 129 25.68 -7.95 14.17
CA CYS A 129 25.79 -6.96 13.10
C CYS A 129 24.46 -6.21 12.98
N THR A 130 24.48 -4.91 13.24
CA THR A 130 23.28 -4.06 13.20
C THR A 130 22.72 -3.89 11.79
N THR A 131 23.56 -4.02 10.75
CA THR A 131 23.14 -3.90 9.36
C THR A 131 22.22 -5.05 8.93
N CYS A 132 22.57 -6.30 9.25
CA CYS A 132 21.76 -7.47 8.92
C CYS A 132 20.95 -8.03 10.09
N GLN A 133 21.01 -7.39 11.27
CA GLN A 133 20.35 -7.80 12.50
C GLN A 133 20.64 -9.28 12.85
N GLY A 134 21.86 -9.74 12.59
CA GLY A 134 22.27 -11.12 12.87
C GLY A 134 21.97 -12.14 11.76
N SER A 135 21.21 -11.79 10.72
CA SER A 135 20.89 -12.74 9.64
C SER A 135 22.09 -13.12 8.77
N GLY A 136 23.13 -12.27 8.72
CA GLY A 136 24.22 -12.42 7.76
C GLY A 136 23.84 -12.06 6.33
N ILE A 137 22.57 -11.75 6.04
CA ILE A 137 22.10 -11.40 4.69
C ILE A 137 22.02 -9.89 4.53
N GLN A 138 22.49 -9.39 3.39
CA GLN A 138 22.44 -7.96 3.07
C GLN A 138 20.98 -7.49 2.98
N PRO A 139 20.58 -6.38 3.62
CA PRO A 139 19.23 -5.86 3.43
C PRO A 139 18.93 -5.56 1.95
N ARG A 140 17.69 -5.78 1.50
CA ARG A 140 17.28 -5.64 0.09
C ARG A 140 17.54 -4.26 -0.51
N TYR A 141 17.56 -3.20 0.30
CA TYR A 141 17.88 -1.85 -0.18
C TYR A 141 19.37 -1.65 -0.52
N LEU A 142 20.23 -2.58 -0.10
CA LEU A 142 21.66 -2.66 -0.47
C LEU A 142 21.97 -3.87 -1.37
N ASP A 143 20.97 -4.68 -1.71
CA ASP A 143 21.13 -5.85 -2.57
C ASP A 143 21.60 -5.40 -3.97
N ARG A 144 22.79 -5.84 -4.35
CA ARG A 144 23.39 -5.53 -5.64
C ARG A 144 22.71 -6.41 -6.68
N ARG A 145 21.90 -5.81 -7.55
CA ARG A 145 21.27 -6.55 -8.66
C ARG A 145 22.34 -7.10 -9.61
N GLU A 146 22.64 -8.38 -9.45
CA GLU A 146 23.30 -9.15 -10.50
C GLU A 146 22.23 -9.51 -11.52
N PHE A 147 22.37 -8.92 -12.71
CA PHE A 147 21.71 -9.43 -13.89
C PHE A 147 22.56 -10.63 -14.31
N LYS A 148 21.99 -11.84 -14.20
CA LYS A 148 22.58 -12.96 -14.95
C LYS A 148 22.32 -12.64 -16.40
N ASP A 149 23.37 -12.44 -17.16
CA ASP A 149 23.29 -12.48 -18.61
C ASP A 149 23.00 -13.96 -18.93
N ASP A 150 21.82 -14.23 -19.48
CA ASP A 150 21.47 -15.57 -19.97
C ASP A 150 22.25 -15.79 -21.29
N ASP A 151 23.22 -16.71 -21.27
CA ASP A 151 23.96 -17.21 -22.46
C ASP A 151 23.07 -18.05 -23.39
#